data_AF-F5RQD5-F1
#
_entry.id   AF-F5RQD5-F1
#
_cell.length_a   1.000
_cell.length_b   1.000
_cell.length_c   1.000
_cell.angle_alpha   90.00
_cell.angle_beta   90.00
_cell.angle_gamma   90.00
#
_symmetry.space_group_name_H-M   'P 1'
#
loop_
_entity.id
_entity.type
_entity.pdbx_description
1 polymer ?
#
loop_
_entity_poly.entity_id
_entity_poly.type
_entity_poly.pdbx_seq_one_letter_code
_entity_poly.pdbx_strand_id
1 'polypeptide(L)'
;MKGKESNQMREHCCRFCKSRLDDTMIDLGMSPLANSYISKENEDMGQMTYPLHVRVCKQCFLVQLDEFESPQDIFEEYAYFSSYSQGWLAHAKKYTEHMMEHYGIGADTRVIEIASNDGYLLQYFKEKGVPVLGIEPAANVAKIAVGKGIETVVDFFGTRLAEQLVKEEKKADLLLGNNVLAHVPDINDFVEGMRIILADDGILTMEFPHVLHLIEKAEFDTIYHEHFSYLSLYTVRQIFAAHGLRIFHVKTLPTHGGSLRVYACRETSSRHALCPSVDAILAEEEAHGLQKLGTYTSFDEKAKKIKYDLLELLIECKRAGKCIVGYGAAAKGNTLLNFCGIGTEFLDFIVDKNPYKQNTLLPGSRIPVLAPSEIEKVKADYVLILPWNLTDEIVEEMACIREWGGKFIVSIPSVKVL
;
A
#
# COMPACT_ATOMS: atom_id res chain seq x y z
N MET A 1 -24.00 15.56 -25.52
CA MET A 1 -22.92 15.36 -26.51
C MET A 1 -21.86 16.40 -26.27
N LYS A 2 -20.88 16.12 -25.40
CA LYS A 2 -19.65 16.92 -25.29
C LYS A 2 -18.64 16.33 -26.28
N GLY A 3 -17.96 17.22 -26.99
CA GLY A 3 -17.18 16.91 -28.18
C GLY A 3 -16.09 15.87 -27.93
N LYS A 4 -15.92 14.98 -28.91
CA LYS A 4 -14.71 14.19 -29.08
C LYS A 4 -13.59 15.16 -29.45
N GLU A 5 -12.83 15.62 -28.45
CA GLU A 5 -11.49 16.12 -28.71
C GLU A 5 -10.65 14.99 -29.32
N SER A 6 -9.89 15.37 -30.33
CA SER A 6 -9.03 14.52 -31.13
C SER A 6 -8.15 13.61 -30.27
N ASN A 7 -7.94 12.38 -30.74
CA ASN A 7 -7.07 11.35 -30.20
C ASN A 7 -5.58 11.75 -30.26
N GLN A 8 -5.19 12.81 -29.54
CA GLN A 8 -3.81 12.99 -29.12
C GLN A 8 -3.50 11.81 -28.22
N MET A 9 -2.52 10.98 -28.59
CA MET A 9 -1.89 10.05 -27.66
C MET A 9 -1.61 10.84 -26.38
N ARG A 10 -2.24 10.47 -25.26
CA ARG A 10 -1.91 11.08 -23.97
C ARG A 10 -0.42 10.90 -23.78
N GLU A 11 0.34 12.01 -23.75
CA GLU A 11 1.74 11.94 -23.37
C GLU A 11 1.80 11.60 -21.89
N HIS A 12 2.26 10.40 -21.57
CA HIS A 12 2.49 9.98 -20.19
C HIS A 12 3.74 10.69 -19.68
N CYS A 13 3.60 11.50 -18.63
CA CYS A 13 4.68 12.27 -18.03
C CYS A 13 4.91 11.82 -16.58
N CYS A 14 6.17 11.81 -16.16
CA CYS A 14 6.54 11.45 -14.79
C CYS A 14 5.89 12.40 -13.78
N ARG A 15 5.20 11.85 -12.78
CA ARG A 15 4.53 12.59 -11.70
C ARG A 15 5.47 13.56 -10.99
N PHE A 16 6.70 13.14 -10.76
CA PHE A 16 7.76 13.96 -10.18
C PHE A 16 8.39 14.91 -11.20
N CYS A 17 9.30 14.41 -12.06
CA CYS A 17 10.18 15.26 -12.87
C CYS A 17 9.59 15.71 -14.22
N LYS A 18 8.32 15.35 -14.52
CA LYS A 18 7.58 15.67 -15.76
C LYS A 18 8.17 15.15 -17.07
N SER A 19 9.25 14.38 -17.00
CA SER A 19 9.86 13.73 -18.16
C SER A 19 8.95 12.67 -18.75
N ARG A 20 8.97 12.52 -20.08
CA ARG A 20 8.17 11.54 -20.80
C ARG A 20 8.43 10.10 -20.32
N LEU A 21 7.35 9.32 -20.19
CA LEU A 21 7.33 7.92 -19.77
C LEU A 21 7.07 7.01 -20.97
N ASP A 22 8.13 6.38 -21.48
CA ASP A 22 8.04 5.44 -22.60
C ASP A 22 8.27 3.98 -22.17
N ASP A 23 8.94 3.77 -21.03
CA ASP A 23 9.46 2.47 -20.62
C ASP A 23 8.48 1.74 -19.70
N THR A 24 8.13 0.51 -20.09
CA THR A 24 7.23 -0.37 -19.35
C THR A 24 8.02 -1.19 -18.33
N MET A 25 7.57 -1.17 -17.07
CA MET A 25 8.02 -2.13 -16.08
C MET A 25 7.20 -3.42 -16.17
N ILE A 26 5.87 -3.29 -16.20
CA ILE A 26 4.93 -4.41 -16.34
C ILE A 26 3.57 -3.91 -16.83
N ASP A 27 2.89 -4.73 -17.64
CA ASP A 27 1.51 -4.53 -18.03
C ASP A 27 0.67 -5.72 -17.55
N LEU A 28 -0.16 -5.50 -16.53
CA LEU A 28 -1.03 -6.51 -15.94
C LEU A 28 -2.39 -6.60 -16.65
N GLY A 29 -2.58 -5.87 -17.76
CA GLY A 29 -3.81 -5.86 -18.54
C GLY A 29 -4.89 -4.99 -17.92
N MET A 30 -6.15 -5.43 -18.02
CA MET A 30 -7.31 -4.68 -17.52
C MET A 30 -7.78 -5.29 -16.20
N SER A 31 -8.01 -4.45 -15.19
CA SER A 31 -8.59 -4.89 -13.92
C SER A 31 -9.51 -3.80 -13.33
N PRO A 32 -10.54 -4.19 -12.56
CA PRO A 32 -11.31 -3.24 -11.76
C PRO A 32 -10.48 -2.68 -10.60
N LEU A 33 -10.99 -1.64 -9.94
CA LEU A 33 -10.37 -1.13 -8.71
C LEU A 33 -10.32 -2.23 -7.64
N ALA A 34 -9.15 -2.43 -7.04
CA ALA A 34 -8.89 -3.58 -6.19
C ALA A 34 -9.75 -3.64 -4.91
N ASN A 35 -10.32 -2.52 -4.45
CA ASN A 35 -11.24 -2.48 -3.30
C ASN A 35 -12.72 -2.27 -3.68
N SER A 36 -13.10 -2.37 -4.95
CA SER A 36 -14.48 -2.18 -5.42
C SER A 36 -15.33 -3.48 -5.32
N TYR A 37 -15.51 -3.99 -4.11
CA TYR A 37 -16.31 -5.18 -3.83
C TYR A 37 -17.75 -5.03 -4.32
N ILE A 38 -18.32 -6.11 -4.84
CA ILE A 38 -19.65 -6.08 -5.44
C ILE A 38 -20.65 -6.64 -4.43
N SER A 39 -21.67 -5.85 -4.09
CA SER A 39 -22.74 -6.32 -3.22
C SER A 39 -23.59 -7.40 -3.91
N LYS A 40 -24.27 -8.24 -3.13
CA LYS A 40 -25.11 -9.32 -3.67
C LYS A 40 -26.25 -8.80 -4.55
N GLU A 41 -26.78 -7.62 -4.27
CA GLU A 41 -27.82 -6.99 -5.08
C GLU A 41 -27.31 -6.58 -6.48
N ASN A 42 -25.99 -6.41 -6.63
CA ASN A 42 -25.34 -5.98 -7.86
C ASN A 42 -24.60 -7.14 -8.58
N GLU A 43 -24.86 -8.38 -8.20
CA GLU A 43 -24.18 -9.58 -8.73
C GLU A 43 -24.27 -9.68 -10.27
N ASP A 44 -25.40 -9.27 -10.86
CA ASP A 44 -25.65 -9.29 -12.30
C ASP A 44 -25.22 -8.00 -13.04
N MET A 45 -24.73 -6.98 -12.31
CA MET A 45 -24.34 -5.70 -12.90
C MET A 45 -22.93 -5.76 -13.51
N GLY A 46 -22.71 -5.05 -14.62
CA GLY A 46 -21.37 -4.88 -15.21
C GLY A 46 -20.41 -4.14 -14.26
N GLN A 47 -19.11 -4.35 -14.46
CA GLN A 47 -18.06 -3.68 -13.68
C GLN A 47 -17.07 -2.96 -14.60
N MET A 48 -16.69 -1.75 -14.23
CA MET A 48 -15.67 -0.99 -14.96
C MET A 48 -14.28 -1.57 -14.71
N THR A 49 -13.45 -1.59 -15.75
CA THR A 49 -12.05 -2.02 -15.66
C THR A 49 -11.14 -0.96 -16.26
N TYR A 50 -9.96 -0.81 -15.69
CA TYR A 50 -8.95 0.16 -16.11
C TYR A 50 -7.64 -0.58 -16.46
N PRO A 51 -6.82 -0.01 -17.36
CA PRO A 51 -5.48 -0.54 -17.60
C PRO A 51 -4.67 -0.53 -16.30
N LEU A 52 -3.87 -1.57 -16.09
CA LEU A 52 -2.93 -1.67 -14.99
C LEU A 52 -1.52 -1.80 -15.55
N HIS A 53 -1.07 -0.71 -16.17
CA HIS A 53 0.19 -0.61 -16.90
C HIS A 53 1.17 0.29 -16.16
N VAL A 54 2.18 -0.31 -15.53
CA VAL A 54 3.21 0.38 -14.75
C VAL A 54 4.37 0.78 -15.65
N ARG A 55 4.75 2.06 -15.58
CA ARG A 55 5.90 2.61 -16.31
C ARG A 55 6.98 3.08 -15.36
N VAL A 56 8.22 3.16 -15.85
CA VAL A 56 9.37 3.65 -15.11
C VAL A 56 9.97 4.87 -15.81
N CYS A 57 10.26 5.91 -15.04
CA CYS A 57 10.93 7.09 -15.58
C CYS A 57 12.43 6.84 -15.75
N LYS A 58 12.95 6.87 -16.98
CA LYS A 58 14.39 6.73 -17.25
C LYS A 58 15.29 7.84 -16.69
N GLN A 59 14.70 8.96 -16.21
CA GLN A 59 15.47 10.08 -15.65
C GLN A 59 15.60 10.00 -14.12
N CYS A 60 14.49 9.79 -13.40
CA CYS A 60 14.49 9.77 -11.93
C CYS A 60 14.21 8.39 -11.32
N PHE A 61 13.97 7.38 -12.16
CA PHE A 61 13.61 6.00 -11.78
C PHE A 61 12.31 5.85 -10.98
N LEU A 62 11.47 6.89 -10.94
CA LEU A 62 10.13 6.76 -10.37
C LEU A 62 9.29 5.78 -11.20
N VAL A 63 8.93 4.68 -10.57
CA VAL A 63 7.97 3.69 -11.07
C VAL A 63 6.57 4.15 -10.70
N GLN A 64 5.64 4.15 -11.64
CA GLN A 64 4.33 4.78 -11.45
C GLN A 64 3.24 4.22 -12.36
N LEU A 65 2.00 4.36 -11.89
CA LEU A 65 0.76 4.13 -12.64
C LEU A 65 0.16 5.47 -13.09
N ASP A 66 -0.59 5.43 -14.19
CA ASP A 66 -1.45 6.55 -14.59
C ASP A 66 -2.63 6.73 -13.63
N GLU A 67 -3.24 7.90 -13.68
CA GLU A 67 -4.47 8.20 -12.95
C GLU A 67 -5.67 7.87 -13.85
N PHE A 68 -6.46 6.89 -13.42
CA PHE A 68 -7.61 6.40 -14.17
C PHE A 68 -8.94 6.79 -13.52
N GLU A 69 -8.93 7.03 -12.20
CA GLU A 69 -10.07 7.50 -11.42
C GLU A 69 -9.63 8.59 -10.45
N SER A 70 -10.58 9.41 -10.02
CA SER A 70 -10.28 10.48 -9.08
C SER A 70 -9.94 9.91 -7.70
N PRO A 71 -9.02 10.53 -6.93
CA PRO A 71 -8.77 10.13 -5.56
C PRO A 71 -10.04 10.17 -4.69
N GLN A 72 -10.97 11.06 -5.00
CA GLN A 72 -12.25 11.13 -4.31
C GLN A 72 -13.04 9.83 -4.49
N ASP A 73 -13.18 9.35 -5.73
CA ASP A 73 -13.92 8.12 -6.03
C ASP A 73 -13.25 6.86 -5.46
N ILE A 74 -11.93 6.90 -5.22
CA ILE A 74 -11.17 5.79 -4.63
C ILE A 74 -11.23 5.79 -3.10
N PHE A 75 -11.17 6.97 -2.45
CA PHE A 75 -10.91 7.09 -1.02
C PHE A 75 -12.09 7.65 -0.19
N GLU A 76 -13.22 8.05 -0.78
CA GLU A 76 -14.35 8.60 -0.02
C GLU A 76 -15.03 7.53 0.88
N GLU A 77 -15.28 6.33 0.36
CA GLU A 77 -15.74 5.17 1.14
C GLU A 77 -14.64 4.10 1.22
N TYR A 78 -13.75 4.25 2.19
CA TYR A 78 -12.61 3.34 2.31
C TYR A 78 -12.95 2.09 3.13
N ALA A 79 -12.69 0.91 2.55
CA ALA A 79 -13.00 -0.39 3.16
C ALA A 79 -11.86 -0.98 4.01
N TYR A 80 -10.72 -0.29 4.09
CA TYR A 80 -9.53 -0.75 4.81
C TYR A 80 -9.36 -0.01 6.14
N PHE A 81 -9.49 -0.78 7.22
CA PHE A 81 -9.29 -0.32 8.59
C PHE A 81 -8.02 -0.95 9.16
N SER A 82 -7.06 -0.10 9.49
CA SER A 82 -5.72 -0.52 9.93
C SER A 82 -5.75 -1.28 11.25
N SER A 83 -6.72 -0.99 12.11
CA SER A 83 -6.83 -1.61 13.45
C SER A 83 -7.22 -3.09 13.46
N TYR A 84 -7.63 -3.70 12.32
CA TYR A 84 -7.92 -5.14 12.27
C TYR A 84 -6.67 -6.03 12.28
N SER A 85 -5.47 -5.48 12.02
CA SER A 85 -4.22 -6.24 12.08
C SER A 85 -3.50 -6.02 13.40
N GLN A 86 -3.35 -7.09 14.20
CA GLN A 86 -2.62 -7.05 15.47
C GLN A 86 -1.12 -6.74 15.25
N GLY A 87 -0.52 -7.33 14.22
CA GLY A 87 0.85 -7.04 13.83
C GLY A 87 1.07 -5.56 13.49
N TRP A 88 0.11 -4.94 12.80
CA TRP A 88 0.17 -3.52 12.43
C TRP A 88 0.04 -2.59 13.65
N LEU A 89 -0.86 -2.90 14.59
CA LEU A 89 -0.97 -2.18 15.85
C LEU A 89 0.32 -2.29 16.68
N ALA A 90 0.93 -3.47 16.74
CA ALA A 90 2.20 -3.67 17.44
C ALA A 90 3.35 -2.88 16.78
N HIS A 91 3.36 -2.78 15.45
CA HIS A 91 4.31 -1.95 14.70
C HIS A 91 4.14 -0.46 15.00
N ALA A 92 2.89 0.03 14.99
CA ALA A 92 2.58 1.43 15.31
C ALA A 92 3.00 1.80 16.74
N LYS A 93 2.72 0.93 17.72
CA LYS A 93 3.13 1.13 19.11
C LYS A 93 4.65 1.21 19.26
N LYS A 94 5.40 0.28 18.64
CA LYS A 94 6.87 0.29 18.64
C LYS A 94 7.43 1.56 18.01
N TYR A 95 6.81 2.06 16.94
CA TYR A 95 7.18 3.33 16.34
C TYR A 95 6.99 4.49 17.31
N THR A 96 5.82 4.59 17.96
CA THR A 96 5.53 5.62 18.96
C THR A 96 6.58 5.61 20.08
N GLU A 97 6.84 4.44 20.67
CA GLU A 97 7.85 4.28 21.72
C GLU A 97 9.24 4.76 21.25
N HIS A 98 9.65 4.35 20.04
CA HIS A 98 10.92 4.78 19.46
C HIS A 98 11.01 6.29 19.24
N MET A 99 9.94 6.93 18.74
CA MET A 99 9.93 8.38 18.51
C MET A 99 10.01 9.16 19.82
N MET A 100 9.33 8.70 20.86
CA MET A 100 9.40 9.32 22.19
C MET A 100 10.78 9.18 22.81
N GLU A 101 11.38 7.98 22.77
CA GLU A 101 12.66 7.69 23.39
C GLU A 101 13.84 8.41 22.71
N HIS A 102 13.88 8.40 21.38
CA HIS A 102 15.07 8.86 20.64
C HIS A 102 14.98 10.30 20.13
N TYR A 103 13.77 10.85 20.01
CA TYR A 103 13.56 12.19 19.47
C TYR A 103 12.84 13.13 20.44
N GLY A 104 12.55 12.67 21.67
CA GLY A 104 11.98 13.51 22.72
C GLY A 104 10.55 13.97 22.42
N ILE A 105 9.79 13.19 21.64
CA ILE A 105 8.38 13.46 21.38
C ILE A 105 7.58 13.27 22.68
N GLY A 106 6.84 14.30 23.08
CA GLY A 106 6.19 14.40 24.39
C GLY A 106 5.07 15.43 24.43
N ALA A 107 4.60 15.78 25.63
CA ALA A 107 3.45 16.68 25.82
C ALA A 107 3.64 18.09 25.22
N ASP A 108 4.90 18.54 25.07
CA ASP A 108 5.26 19.84 24.51
C ASP A 108 5.43 19.81 22.97
N THR A 109 5.20 18.66 22.34
CA THR A 109 5.34 18.48 20.88
C THR A 109 3.98 18.21 20.24
N ARG A 110 3.82 18.59 18.96
CA ARG A 110 2.65 18.25 18.16
C ARG A 110 2.97 17.17 17.14
N VAL A 111 2.21 16.08 17.20
CA VAL A 111 2.27 14.98 16.24
C VAL A 111 1.12 15.11 15.25
N ILE A 112 1.44 15.14 13.95
CA ILE A 112 0.43 15.14 12.88
C ILE A 112 0.65 13.90 12.01
N GLU A 113 -0.40 13.09 11.80
CA GLU A 113 -0.38 11.96 10.87
C GLU A 113 -1.21 12.25 9.62
N ILE A 114 -0.58 12.16 8.46
CA ILE A 114 -1.22 12.24 7.14
C ILE A 114 -1.76 10.88 6.74
N ALA A 115 -3.02 10.82 6.29
CA ALA A 115 -3.79 9.59 6.06
C ALA A 115 -3.84 8.71 7.32
N SER A 116 -4.30 9.31 8.43
CA SER A 116 -4.27 8.70 9.76
C SER A 116 -5.24 7.52 9.96
N ASN A 117 -6.08 7.23 8.97
CA ASN A 117 -7.05 6.16 8.98
C ASN A 117 -7.92 6.21 10.25
N ASP A 118 -8.20 5.07 10.89
CA ASP A 118 -9.07 4.96 12.06
C ASP A 118 -8.37 5.40 13.39
N GLY A 119 -7.26 6.15 13.28
CA GLY A 119 -6.45 6.61 14.39
C GLY A 119 -5.59 5.52 15.04
N TYR A 120 -5.34 4.41 14.33
CA TYR A 120 -4.60 3.25 14.85
C TYR A 120 -3.22 3.59 15.45
N LEU A 121 -2.52 4.60 14.93
CA LEU A 121 -1.19 4.99 15.41
C LEU A 121 -1.27 6.15 16.41
N LEU A 122 -1.99 7.22 16.07
CA LEU A 122 -2.13 8.40 16.93
C LEU A 122 -2.69 8.08 18.33
N GLN A 123 -3.47 7.01 18.49
CA GLN A 123 -3.95 6.58 19.80
C GLN A 123 -2.79 6.34 20.81
N TYR A 124 -1.66 5.80 20.37
CA TYR A 124 -0.54 5.49 21.27
C TYR A 124 0.20 6.75 21.73
N PHE A 125 0.28 7.78 20.88
CA PHE A 125 0.80 9.09 21.29
C PHE A 125 -0.17 9.77 22.27
N LYS A 126 -1.47 9.72 21.97
CA LYS A 126 -2.52 10.29 22.81
C LYS A 126 -2.55 9.65 24.21
N GLU A 127 -2.43 8.34 24.30
CA GLU A 127 -2.34 7.60 25.58
C GLU A 127 -1.20 8.11 26.48
N LYS A 128 -0.16 8.69 25.88
CA LYS A 128 1.00 9.27 26.58
C LYS A 128 0.89 10.78 26.80
N GLY A 129 -0.27 11.37 26.52
CA GLY A 129 -0.52 12.80 26.70
C GLY A 129 0.11 13.70 25.63
N VAL A 130 0.51 13.14 24.49
CA VAL A 130 1.05 13.92 23.36
C VAL A 130 -0.10 14.53 22.55
N PRO A 131 -0.09 15.83 22.26
CA PRO A 131 -1.01 16.46 21.31
C PRO A 131 -0.93 15.83 19.92
N VAL A 132 -2.05 15.32 19.42
CA VAL A 132 -2.15 14.64 18.12
C VAL A 132 -3.20 15.29 17.21
N LEU A 133 -2.94 15.27 15.90
CA LEU A 133 -3.91 15.62 14.85
C LEU A 133 -3.82 14.62 13.70
N GLY A 134 -4.94 14.03 13.32
CA GLY A 134 -5.06 13.21 12.11
C GLY A 134 -5.53 14.03 10.92
N ILE A 135 -5.12 13.63 9.73
CA ILE A 135 -5.67 14.08 8.45
C ILE A 135 -6.10 12.83 7.69
N GLU A 136 -7.38 12.71 7.36
CA GLU A 136 -7.95 11.50 6.75
C GLU A 136 -9.10 11.87 5.80
N PRO A 137 -8.96 11.72 4.47
CA PRO A 137 -10.03 12.04 3.52
C PRO A 137 -11.28 11.16 3.66
N ALA A 138 -11.14 9.90 4.12
CA ALA A 138 -12.26 8.97 4.25
C ALA A 138 -13.11 9.27 5.50
N ALA A 139 -14.25 9.94 5.32
CA ALA A 139 -15.10 10.40 6.43
C ALA A 139 -15.59 9.26 7.34
N ASN A 140 -15.91 8.10 6.75
CA ASN A 140 -16.36 6.90 7.47
C ASN A 140 -15.28 6.38 8.42
N VAL A 141 -14.01 6.41 8.00
CA VAL A 141 -12.86 5.97 8.79
C VAL A 141 -12.47 7.03 9.83
N ALA A 142 -12.40 8.31 9.44
CA ALA A 142 -12.10 9.42 10.33
C ALA A 142 -13.06 9.49 11.53
N LYS A 143 -14.34 9.15 11.33
CA LYS A 143 -15.34 9.06 12.40
C LYS A 143 -14.93 8.09 13.51
N ILE A 144 -14.25 7.00 13.19
CA ILE A 144 -13.75 6.03 14.19
C ILE A 144 -12.61 6.66 15.01
N ALA A 145 -11.69 7.38 14.37
CA ALA A 145 -10.62 8.10 15.05
C ALA A 145 -11.18 9.17 16.02
N VAL A 146 -12.17 9.95 15.57
CA VAL A 146 -12.88 10.92 16.41
C VAL A 146 -13.61 10.25 17.57
N GLY A 147 -14.20 9.07 17.35
CA GLY A 147 -14.79 8.25 18.42
C GLY A 147 -13.80 7.82 19.50
N LYS A 148 -12.52 7.64 19.14
CA LYS A 148 -11.40 7.42 20.08
C LYS A 148 -10.88 8.74 20.70
N GLY A 149 -11.53 9.85 20.39
CA GLY A 149 -11.18 11.21 20.80
C GLY A 149 -9.90 11.74 20.16
N ILE A 150 -9.53 11.26 18.99
CA ILE A 150 -8.41 11.79 18.19
C ILE A 150 -9.01 12.86 17.28
N GLU A 151 -8.52 14.11 17.36
CA GLU A 151 -8.95 15.15 16.42
C GLU A 151 -8.49 14.74 15.02
N THR A 152 -9.41 14.77 14.04
CA THR A 152 -9.13 14.37 12.66
C THR A 152 -9.77 15.36 11.69
N VAL A 153 -8.97 15.92 10.79
CA VAL A 153 -9.44 16.75 9.68
C VAL A 153 -9.81 15.84 8.51
N VAL A 154 -11.05 15.95 8.03
CA VAL A 154 -11.54 15.20 6.87
C VAL A 154 -11.25 15.98 5.59
N ASP A 155 -10.04 15.80 5.06
CA ASP A 155 -9.57 16.48 3.84
C ASP A 155 -8.38 15.74 3.23
N PHE A 156 -8.13 15.93 1.94
CA PHE A 156 -6.90 15.48 1.28
C PHE A 156 -5.73 16.38 1.67
N PHE A 157 -4.58 15.78 1.95
CA PHE A 157 -3.37 16.53 2.26
C PHE A 157 -2.68 17.06 1.01
N GLY A 158 -2.20 18.29 1.10
CA GLY A 158 -1.53 19.02 0.02
C GLY A 158 -1.17 20.43 0.50
N THR A 159 -0.63 21.26 -0.39
CA THR A 159 -0.19 22.63 -0.04
C THR A 159 -1.31 23.47 0.57
N ARG A 160 -2.51 23.44 -0.02
CA ARG A 160 -3.70 24.17 0.46
C ARG A 160 -3.99 23.90 1.93
N LEU A 161 -4.10 22.61 2.30
CA LEU A 161 -4.44 22.22 3.67
C LEU A 161 -3.28 22.54 4.62
N ALA A 162 -2.05 22.29 4.20
CA ALA A 162 -0.87 22.62 4.99
C ALA A 162 -0.81 24.13 5.33
N GLU A 163 -1.05 25.01 4.36
CA GLU A 163 -1.11 26.46 4.57
C GLU A 163 -2.24 26.89 5.51
N GLN A 164 -3.41 26.25 5.40
CA GLN A 164 -4.53 26.49 6.31
C GLN A 164 -4.13 26.12 7.75
N LEU A 165 -3.59 24.91 7.95
CA LEU A 165 -3.19 24.44 9.28
C LEU A 165 -2.08 25.31 9.88
N VAL A 166 -1.12 25.79 9.06
CA VAL A 166 -0.11 26.75 9.54
C VAL A 166 -0.73 28.06 10.01
N LYS A 167 -1.75 28.59 9.31
CA LYS A 167 -2.48 29.81 9.74
C LYS A 167 -3.26 29.60 11.04
N GLU A 168 -3.67 28.36 11.31
CA GLU A 168 -4.28 27.93 12.58
C GLU A 168 -3.24 27.60 13.67
N GLU A 169 -1.96 27.93 13.46
CA GLU A 169 -0.85 27.61 14.37
C GLU A 169 -0.71 26.10 14.63
N LYS A 170 -1.01 25.27 13.61
CA LYS A 170 -0.89 23.81 13.59
C LYS A 170 0.29 23.30 12.78
N LYS A 171 1.49 23.73 13.17
CA LYS A 171 2.75 23.12 12.71
C LYS A 171 3.03 21.80 13.44
N ALA A 172 3.73 20.89 12.76
CA ALA A 172 4.09 19.58 13.29
C ALA A 172 5.55 19.54 13.77
N ASP A 173 5.78 19.19 15.03
CA ASP A 173 7.11 18.81 15.52
C ASP A 173 7.50 17.41 15.04
N LEU A 174 6.49 16.53 14.94
CA LEU A 174 6.57 15.26 14.22
C LEU A 174 5.44 15.20 13.20
N LEU A 175 5.80 15.22 11.92
CA LEU A 175 4.91 14.89 10.82
C LEU A 175 5.16 13.45 10.40
N LEU A 176 4.12 12.63 10.27
CA LEU A 176 4.29 11.25 9.80
C LEU A 176 3.23 10.83 8.80
N GLY A 177 3.56 9.82 8.00
CA GLY A 177 2.60 9.14 7.14
C GLY A 177 3.10 7.73 6.83
N ASN A 178 2.26 6.73 7.09
CA ASN A 178 2.58 5.34 6.80
C ASN A 178 1.79 4.86 5.57
N ASN A 179 2.49 4.29 4.60
CA ASN A 179 1.97 3.77 3.35
C ASN A 179 1.22 4.78 2.46
N VAL A 180 1.21 6.08 2.78
CA VAL A 180 0.46 7.08 1.99
C VAL A 180 1.26 7.64 0.81
N LEU A 181 2.59 7.75 0.89
CA LEU A 181 3.40 8.41 -0.16
C LEU A 181 3.22 7.78 -1.55
N ALA A 182 2.98 6.46 -1.59
CA ALA A 182 2.71 5.70 -2.82
C ALA A 182 1.31 5.97 -3.41
N HIS A 183 0.37 6.49 -2.63
CA HIS A 183 -1.04 6.68 -2.97
C HIS A 183 -1.37 8.10 -3.44
N VAL A 184 -0.37 8.95 -3.66
CA VAL A 184 -0.60 10.36 -4.01
C VAL A 184 -0.35 10.62 -5.49
N PRO A 185 -1.36 11.06 -6.26
CA PRO A 185 -1.18 11.37 -7.68
C PRO A 185 -0.26 12.56 -7.93
N ASP A 186 -0.42 13.65 -7.17
CA ASP A 186 0.44 14.84 -7.23
C ASP A 186 1.48 14.82 -6.11
N ILE A 187 2.54 14.05 -6.34
CA ILE A 187 3.62 13.87 -5.37
C ILE A 187 4.37 15.17 -5.05
N ASN A 188 4.37 16.16 -5.96
CA ASN A 188 5.05 17.44 -5.70
C ASN A 188 4.22 18.31 -4.75
N ASP A 189 2.91 18.44 -4.97
CA ASP A 189 2.02 19.18 -4.06
C ASP A 189 2.04 18.56 -2.65
N PHE A 190 2.03 17.23 -2.59
CA PHE A 190 2.07 16.49 -1.33
C PHE A 190 3.33 16.77 -0.51
N VAL A 191 4.51 16.63 -1.13
CA VAL A 191 5.80 16.82 -0.44
C VAL A 191 6.04 18.31 -0.12
N GLU A 192 5.56 19.23 -0.97
CA GLU A 192 5.56 20.65 -0.66
C GLU A 192 4.69 20.97 0.57
N GLY A 193 3.50 20.37 0.66
CA GLY A 193 2.63 20.47 1.84
C GLY A 193 3.33 20.01 3.11
N MET A 194 4.10 18.91 3.05
CA MET A 194 4.91 18.43 4.18
C MET A 194 5.93 19.48 4.63
N ARG A 195 6.67 20.07 3.68
CA ARG A 195 7.65 21.13 3.97
C ARG A 195 6.99 22.34 4.65
N ILE A 196 5.80 22.73 4.20
CA ILE A 196 5.03 23.88 4.74
C ILE A 196 4.63 23.64 6.20
N ILE A 197 3.99 22.50 6.50
CA ILE A 197 3.43 22.24 7.83
C ILE A 197 4.48 21.82 8.87
N LEU A 198 5.62 21.28 8.43
CA LEU A 198 6.68 20.86 9.35
C LEU A 198 7.23 22.06 10.15
N ALA A 199 7.50 21.88 11.44
CA ALA A 199 8.21 22.86 12.24
C ALA A 199 9.66 23.06 11.73
N ASP A 200 10.30 24.17 12.09
CA ASP A 200 11.63 24.53 11.57
C ASP A 200 12.68 23.45 11.90
N ASP A 201 12.60 22.88 13.10
CA ASP A 201 13.40 21.75 13.58
C ASP A 201 12.57 20.48 13.79
N GLY A 202 11.45 20.37 13.06
CA GLY A 202 10.57 19.21 13.09
C GLY A 202 11.14 18.01 12.33
N ILE A 203 10.64 16.83 12.68
CA ILE A 203 10.98 15.56 12.04
C ILE A 203 9.80 15.12 11.18
N LEU A 204 10.09 14.72 9.95
CA LEU A 204 9.16 14.05 9.05
C LEU A 204 9.54 12.57 8.95
N THR A 205 8.59 11.67 9.12
CA THR A 205 8.80 10.25 8.80
C THR A 205 7.80 9.72 7.80
N MET A 206 8.28 9.05 6.75
CA MET A 206 7.42 8.35 5.79
C MET A 206 7.80 6.88 5.72
N GLU A 207 6.82 6.00 5.86
CA GLU A 207 6.97 4.56 5.61
C GLU A 207 6.33 4.17 4.28
N PHE A 208 7.03 3.40 3.47
CA PHE A 208 6.51 2.90 2.19
C PHE A 208 7.19 1.58 1.78
N PRO A 209 6.48 0.71 1.02
CA PRO A 209 7.08 -0.50 0.44
C PRO A 209 8.28 -0.17 -0.44
N HIS A 210 9.35 -0.96 -0.31
CA HIS A 210 10.59 -0.74 -1.05
C HIS A 210 10.53 -1.42 -2.41
N VAL A 211 10.68 -0.65 -3.50
CA VAL A 211 10.60 -1.19 -4.87
C VAL A 211 11.64 -2.28 -5.16
N LEU A 212 12.76 -2.30 -4.42
CA LEU A 212 13.74 -3.39 -4.52
C LEU A 212 13.09 -4.74 -4.22
N HIS A 213 12.39 -4.84 -3.09
CA HIS A 213 11.76 -6.10 -2.68
C HIS A 213 10.60 -6.48 -3.59
N LEU A 214 9.83 -5.50 -4.07
CA LEU A 214 8.82 -5.75 -5.11
C LEU A 214 9.45 -6.47 -6.30
N ILE A 215 10.58 -5.95 -6.82
CA ILE A 215 11.28 -6.52 -7.98
C ILE A 215 11.92 -7.88 -7.66
N GLU A 216 12.59 -8.00 -6.53
CA GLU A 216 13.32 -9.22 -6.14
C GLU A 216 12.38 -10.39 -5.90
N LYS A 217 11.33 -10.14 -5.13
CA LYS A 217 10.35 -11.13 -4.67
C LYS A 217 9.16 -11.26 -5.60
N ALA A 218 9.13 -10.51 -6.70
CA ALA A 218 8.04 -10.56 -7.68
C ALA A 218 6.67 -10.26 -7.07
N GLU A 219 6.60 -9.26 -6.18
CA GLU A 219 5.38 -8.85 -5.45
C GLU A 219 4.44 -8.03 -6.36
N PHE A 220 4.21 -8.50 -7.59
CA PHE A 220 3.41 -7.79 -8.60
C PHE A 220 1.95 -7.62 -8.16
N ASP A 221 1.48 -8.44 -7.24
CA ASP A 221 0.14 -8.35 -6.67
C ASP A 221 -0.03 -7.08 -5.82
N THR A 222 1.06 -6.47 -5.36
CA THR A 222 1.03 -5.14 -4.72
C THR A 222 0.78 -3.99 -5.72
N ILE A 223 0.66 -4.28 -7.02
CA ILE A 223 0.34 -3.30 -8.05
C ILE A 223 -1.19 -3.24 -8.21
N TYR A 224 -1.79 -2.12 -7.86
CA TYR A 224 -3.22 -1.83 -8.11
C TYR A 224 -3.42 -0.32 -8.20
N HIS A 225 -4.57 0.12 -8.72
CA HIS A 225 -4.82 1.52 -9.11
C HIS A 225 -4.65 2.55 -7.99
N GLU A 226 -4.75 2.15 -6.73
CA GLU A 226 -4.54 3.04 -5.57
C GLU A 226 -3.05 3.32 -5.30
N HIS A 227 -2.15 2.45 -5.79
CA HIS A 227 -0.70 2.62 -5.71
C HIS A 227 -0.15 3.35 -6.95
N PHE A 228 -0.22 4.67 -6.94
CA PHE A 228 0.27 5.51 -8.02
C PHE A 228 1.79 5.48 -8.20
N SER A 229 2.56 5.19 -7.15
CA SER A 229 4.03 5.22 -7.16
C SER A 229 4.66 4.05 -6.40
N TYR A 230 5.79 3.55 -6.89
CA TYR A 230 6.60 2.51 -6.25
C TYR A 230 8.01 3.05 -6.02
N LEU A 231 8.48 2.98 -4.77
CA LEU A 231 9.46 3.94 -4.26
C LEU A 231 10.79 3.27 -3.88
N SER A 232 11.88 3.87 -4.36
CA SER A 232 13.25 3.65 -3.88
C SER A 232 13.68 4.83 -3.01
N LEU A 233 14.68 4.63 -2.15
CA LEU A 233 15.32 5.72 -1.43
C LEU A 233 15.95 6.72 -2.40
N TYR A 234 16.59 6.25 -3.48
CA TYR A 234 17.18 7.11 -4.51
C TYR A 234 16.16 8.10 -5.11
N THR A 235 14.97 7.62 -5.47
CA THR A 235 13.90 8.47 -6.02
C THR A 235 13.30 9.37 -4.95
N VAL A 236 12.98 8.84 -3.76
CA VAL A 236 12.37 9.63 -2.68
C VAL A 236 13.31 10.73 -2.19
N ARG A 237 14.62 10.48 -2.13
CA ARG A 237 15.63 11.50 -1.79
C ARG A 237 15.62 12.67 -2.78
N GLN A 238 15.49 12.41 -4.08
CA GLN A 238 15.42 13.46 -5.10
C GLN A 238 14.13 14.27 -4.98
N ILE A 239 13.00 13.60 -4.75
CA ILE A 239 11.70 14.26 -4.54
C ILE A 239 11.78 15.20 -3.33
N PHE A 240 12.26 14.69 -2.20
CA PHE A 240 12.36 15.49 -0.97
C PHE A 240 13.32 16.67 -1.14
N ALA A 241 14.49 16.46 -1.76
CA ALA A 241 15.46 17.51 -2.00
C ALA A 241 14.91 18.63 -2.90
N ALA A 242 14.10 18.29 -3.92
CA ALA A 242 13.46 19.27 -4.80
C ALA A 242 12.51 20.22 -4.03
N HIS A 243 12.01 19.79 -2.87
CA HIS A 243 11.13 20.54 -1.97
C HIS A 243 11.84 20.98 -0.68
N GLY A 244 13.18 21.12 -0.69
CA GLY A 244 13.91 21.64 0.47
C GLY A 244 13.80 20.77 1.73
N LEU A 245 13.59 19.47 1.57
CA LEU A 245 13.62 18.48 2.63
C LEU A 245 14.86 17.58 2.46
N ARG A 246 15.49 17.23 3.58
CA ARG A 246 16.67 16.36 3.62
C ARG A 246 16.38 15.10 4.40
N ILE A 247 16.57 13.94 3.76
CA ILE A 247 16.56 12.65 4.47
C ILE A 247 17.88 12.52 5.23
N PHE A 248 17.80 12.30 6.53
CA PHE A 248 18.97 12.15 7.40
C PHE A 248 19.13 10.73 7.96
N HIS A 249 18.06 9.93 8.02
CA HIS A 249 18.13 8.54 8.49
C HIS A 249 17.11 7.66 7.75
N VAL A 250 17.36 6.36 7.66
CA VAL A 250 16.48 5.38 7.03
C VAL A 250 16.54 4.08 7.83
N LYS A 251 15.39 3.42 7.98
CA LYS A 251 15.28 2.07 8.54
C LYS A 251 14.60 1.14 7.54
N THR A 252 15.09 -0.09 7.46
CA THR A 252 14.38 -1.19 6.81
C THR A 252 13.38 -1.80 7.78
N LEU A 253 12.23 -2.22 7.26
CA LEU A 253 11.12 -2.79 8.03
C LEU A 253 10.60 -4.03 7.30
N PRO A 254 10.17 -5.08 8.02
CA PRO A 254 9.58 -6.27 7.39
C PRO A 254 8.14 -6.07 6.91
N THR A 255 7.54 -4.91 7.19
CA THR A 255 6.14 -4.61 6.88
C THR A 255 5.89 -4.60 5.38
N HIS A 256 4.71 -5.11 4.96
CA HIS A 256 4.23 -5.09 3.58
C HIS A 256 5.19 -5.71 2.54
N GLY A 257 5.92 -6.77 2.91
CA GLY A 257 6.89 -7.43 1.99
C GLY A 257 8.31 -6.88 2.08
N GLY A 258 8.49 -5.78 2.82
CA GLY A 258 9.76 -5.09 2.97
C GLY A 258 9.58 -3.61 2.64
N SER A 259 9.73 -2.77 3.65
CA SER A 259 9.49 -1.33 3.57
C SER A 259 10.72 -0.54 4.01
N LEU A 260 10.77 0.72 3.58
CA LEU A 260 11.65 1.72 4.15
C LEU A 260 10.83 2.67 5.02
N ARG A 261 11.39 3.08 6.15
CA ARG A 261 10.97 4.29 6.87
C ARG A 261 12.08 5.32 6.81
N VAL A 262 11.83 6.40 6.09
CA VAL A 262 12.75 7.54 6.00
C VAL A 262 12.46 8.53 7.12
N TYR A 263 13.51 9.19 7.59
CA TYR A 263 13.46 10.30 8.53
C TYR A 263 14.07 11.50 7.82
N ALA A 264 13.30 12.57 7.75
CA ALA A 264 13.66 13.79 7.06
C ALA A 264 13.45 15.01 7.95
N CYS A 265 14.13 16.10 7.61
CA CYS A 265 13.93 17.41 8.20
C CYS A 265 13.96 18.46 7.08
N ARG A 266 13.69 19.71 7.41
CA ARG A 266 14.00 20.80 6.47
C ARG A 266 15.49 20.84 6.18
N GLU A 267 15.85 21.15 4.94
CA GLU A 267 17.24 21.31 4.50
C GLU A 267 17.98 22.33 5.37
N THR A 268 17.28 23.39 5.78
CA THR A 268 17.82 24.47 6.63
C THR A 268 18.04 24.06 8.08
N SER A 269 17.51 22.93 8.55
CA SER A 269 17.71 22.48 9.93
C SER A 269 19.10 21.88 10.10
N SER A 270 19.79 22.35 11.15
CA SER A 270 21.09 21.84 11.59
C SER A 270 20.99 20.79 12.69
N ARG A 271 19.77 20.50 13.19
CA ARG A 271 19.52 19.62 14.33
C ARG A 271 19.85 18.15 14.04
N HIS A 272 19.72 17.73 12.78
CA HIS A 272 19.85 16.32 12.39
C HIS A 272 21.01 16.10 11.41
N ALA A 273 22.07 15.45 11.90
CA ALA A 273 23.19 15.01 11.09
C ALA A 273 22.80 13.81 10.20
N LEU A 274 23.42 13.71 9.03
CA LEU A 274 23.25 12.57 8.13
C LEU A 274 23.77 11.29 8.79
N CYS A 275 22.94 10.26 8.88
CA CYS A 275 23.29 8.95 9.41
C CYS A 275 23.84 8.03 8.29
N PRO A 276 24.84 7.16 8.59
CA PRO A 276 25.40 6.21 7.63
C PRO A 276 24.37 5.26 6.98
N SER A 277 23.21 5.07 7.61
CA SER A 277 22.11 4.27 7.08
C SER A 277 21.65 4.73 5.69
N VAL A 278 21.71 6.04 5.42
CA VAL A 278 21.28 6.58 4.12
C VAL A 278 22.18 6.08 3.01
N ASP A 279 23.50 6.20 3.21
CA ASP A 279 24.50 5.77 2.22
C ASP A 279 24.50 4.24 2.06
N ALA A 280 24.26 3.49 3.16
CA ALA A 280 24.17 2.03 3.11
C ALA A 280 23.03 1.56 2.19
N ILE A 281 21.82 2.12 2.34
CA ILE A 281 20.68 1.75 1.50
C ILE A 281 20.88 2.21 0.05
N LEU A 282 21.44 3.41 -0.18
CA LEU A 282 21.74 3.87 -1.54
C LEU A 282 22.76 2.97 -2.25
N ALA A 283 23.79 2.50 -1.53
CA ALA A 283 24.77 1.56 -2.06
C ALA A 283 24.14 0.18 -2.37
N GLU A 284 23.21 -0.28 -1.54
CA GLU A 284 22.43 -1.50 -1.80
C GLU A 284 21.56 -1.35 -3.06
N GLU A 285 20.85 -0.24 -3.20
CA GLU A 285 20.02 0.04 -4.39
C GLU A 285 20.86 0.08 -5.68
N GLU A 286 22.03 0.71 -5.64
CA GLU A 286 22.98 0.76 -6.76
C GLU A 286 23.52 -0.64 -7.11
N ALA A 287 23.86 -1.44 -6.11
CA ALA A 287 24.34 -2.81 -6.29
C ALA A 287 23.28 -3.71 -6.98
N HIS A 288 22.00 -3.51 -6.64
CA HIS A 288 20.87 -4.19 -7.29
C HIS A 288 20.40 -3.51 -8.58
N GLY A 289 21.05 -2.41 -8.98
CA GLY A 289 20.82 -1.73 -10.25
C GLY A 289 19.51 -0.95 -10.31
N LEU A 290 19.02 -0.36 -9.20
CA LEU A 290 17.82 0.48 -9.24
C LEU A 290 18.01 1.79 -10.03
N GLN A 291 19.24 2.11 -10.40
CA GLN A 291 19.61 3.20 -11.32
C GLN A 291 19.87 2.68 -12.74
N LYS A 292 19.40 1.47 -13.06
CA LYS A 292 19.51 0.84 -14.38
C LYS A 292 18.12 0.45 -14.86
N LEU A 293 17.74 0.93 -16.04
CA LEU A 293 16.42 0.69 -16.62
C LEU A 293 16.11 -0.80 -16.79
N GLY A 294 17.11 -1.61 -17.16
CA GLY A 294 16.98 -3.05 -17.38
C GLY A 294 16.50 -3.85 -16.15
N THR A 295 16.75 -3.33 -14.94
CA THR A 295 16.27 -3.96 -13.69
C THR A 295 14.75 -3.93 -13.62
N TYR A 296 14.12 -2.85 -14.08
CA TYR A 296 12.67 -2.69 -14.07
C TYR A 296 12.01 -3.41 -15.25
N THR A 297 12.58 -3.29 -16.45
CA THR A 297 11.97 -3.87 -17.67
C THR A 297 12.04 -5.40 -17.73
N SER A 298 12.81 -6.04 -16.83
CA SER A 298 12.86 -7.51 -16.68
C SER A 298 11.85 -8.06 -15.66
N PHE A 299 11.10 -7.19 -14.97
CA PHE A 299 10.18 -7.59 -13.90
C PHE A 299 9.01 -8.44 -14.40
N ASP A 300 8.48 -8.12 -15.58
CA ASP A 300 7.33 -8.79 -16.20
C ASP A 300 7.51 -10.32 -16.31
N GLU A 301 8.72 -10.79 -16.64
CA GLU A 301 9.02 -12.22 -16.75
C GLU A 301 8.90 -12.96 -15.41
N LYS A 302 9.21 -12.30 -14.29
CA LYS A 302 9.03 -12.89 -12.95
C LYS A 302 7.56 -13.04 -12.60
N ALA A 303 6.75 -12.02 -12.91
CA ALA A 303 5.31 -12.05 -12.67
C ALA A 303 4.62 -13.14 -13.52
N LYS A 304 4.97 -13.25 -14.81
CA LYS A 304 4.49 -14.31 -15.70
C LYS A 304 4.84 -15.69 -15.18
N LYS A 305 6.07 -15.89 -14.69
CA LYS A 305 6.49 -17.18 -14.11
C LYS A 305 5.56 -17.59 -12.97
N ILE A 306 5.30 -16.69 -12.01
CA ILE A 306 4.39 -16.99 -10.90
C ILE A 306 2.98 -17.30 -11.39
N LYS A 307 2.47 -16.54 -12.37
CA LYS A 307 1.17 -16.83 -12.99
C LYS A 307 1.12 -18.24 -13.58
N TYR A 308 2.14 -18.66 -14.33
CA TYR A 308 2.17 -19.99 -14.94
C TYR A 308 2.26 -21.10 -13.90
N ASP A 309 3.19 -20.98 -12.94
CA ASP A 309 3.35 -21.96 -11.86
C ASP A 309 2.06 -22.12 -11.03
N LEU A 310 1.36 -21.01 -10.76
CA LEU A 310 0.14 -21.01 -9.96
C LEU A 310 -1.02 -21.66 -10.71
N LEU A 311 -1.20 -21.30 -11.98
CA LEU A 311 -2.25 -21.89 -12.82
C LEU A 311 -2.02 -23.40 -13.02
N GLU A 312 -0.78 -23.83 -13.23
CA GLU A 312 -0.44 -25.26 -13.33
C GLU A 312 -0.88 -26.02 -12.08
N LEU A 313 -0.48 -25.55 -10.89
CA LEU A 313 -0.87 -26.16 -9.61
C LEU A 313 -2.40 -26.20 -9.43
N LEU A 314 -3.10 -25.09 -9.70
CA LEU A 314 -4.55 -25.04 -9.52
C LEU A 314 -5.31 -25.95 -10.50
N ILE A 315 -4.85 -26.04 -11.75
CA ILE A 315 -5.42 -26.95 -12.75
C ILE A 315 -5.22 -28.41 -12.32
N GLU A 316 -4.02 -28.78 -11.86
CA GLU A 316 -3.74 -30.11 -11.33
C GLU A 316 -4.67 -30.47 -10.16
N CYS A 317 -4.80 -29.56 -9.19
CA CYS A 317 -5.68 -29.75 -8.04
C CYS A 317 -7.15 -29.95 -8.48
N LYS A 318 -7.67 -29.10 -9.37
CA LYS A 318 -9.06 -29.23 -9.85
C LYS A 318 -9.28 -30.50 -10.66
N ARG A 319 -8.33 -30.93 -11.49
CA ARG A 319 -8.39 -32.23 -12.19
C ARG A 319 -8.40 -33.43 -11.25
N ALA A 320 -7.75 -33.29 -10.09
CA ALA A 320 -7.79 -34.28 -9.02
C ALA A 320 -9.06 -34.19 -8.13
N GLY A 321 -10.03 -33.33 -8.48
CA GLY A 321 -11.28 -33.16 -7.75
C GLY A 321 -11.12 -32.46 -6.40
N LYS A 322 -10.06 -31.67 -6.21
CA LYS A 322 -9.74 -31.00 -4.95
C LYS A 322 -10.58 -29.73 -4.74
N CYS A 323 -11.03 -29.54 -3.50
CA CYS A 323 -11.66 -28.29 -3.06
C CYS A 323 -10.57 -27.27 -2.73
N ILE A 324 -10.69 -26.08 -3.33
CA ILE A 324 -9.72 -25.00 -3.15
C ILE A 324 -10.50 -23.73 -2.80
N VAL A 325 -10.09 -23.10 -1.70
CA VAL A 325 -10.65 -21.83 -1.23
C VAL A 325 -9.52 -20.82 -1.07
N GLY A 326 -9.83 -19.54 -1.06
CA GLY A 326 -8.85 -18.50 -0.71
C GLY A 326 -9.01 -17.98 0.71
N TYR A 327 -7.93 -17.45 1.27
CA TYR A 327 -7.94 -16.75 2.55
C TYR A 327 -7.45 -15.32 2.37
N GLY A 328 -8.21 -14.36 2.89
CA GLY A 328 -7.97 -12.93 2.86
C GLY A 328 -8.39 -12.28 1.54
N ALA A 329 -9.53 -11.61 1.53
CA ALA A 329 -9.98 -10.76 0.44
C ALA A 329 -9.22 -9.43 0.45
N ALA A 330 -7.90 -9.46 0.21
CA ALA A 330 -7.06 -8.26 0.18
C ALA A 330 -7.00 -7.65 -1.23
N ALA A 331 -6.80 -6.32 -1.34
CA ALA A 331 -6.64 -5.61 -2.62
C ALA A 331 -5.61 -6.28 -3.54
N LYS A 332 -4.43 -6.60 -3.00
CA LYS A 332 -3.39 -7.33 -3.72
C LYS A 332 -3.82 -8.71 -4.22
N GLY A 333 -4.63 -9.44 -3.43
CA GLY A 333 -5.21 -10.71 -3.85
C GLY A 333 -6.07 -10.54 -5.10
N ASN A 334 -6.82 -9.45 -5.19
CA ASN A 334 -7.62 -9.14 -6.37
C ASN A 334 -6.75 -8.88 -7.61
N THR A 335 -5.61 -8.20 -7.47
CA THR A 335 -4.64 -8.08 -8.57
C THR A 335 -4.14 -9.45 -9.03
N LEU A 336 -3.70 -10.30 -8.10
CA LEU A 336 -3.21 -11.64 -8.41
C LEU A 336 -4.25 -12.45 -9.19
N LEU A 337 -5.48 -12.49 -8.70
CA LEU A 337 -6.56 -13.28 -9.29
C LEU A 337 -6.95 -12.75 -10.67
N ASN A 338 -7.10 -11.44 -10.83
CA ASN A 338 -7.44 -10.83 -12.13
C ASN A 338 -6.31 -11.03 -13.16
N PHE A 339 -5.05 -10.78 -12.78
CA PHE A 339 -3.92 -10.99 -13.69
C PHE A 339 -3.78 -12.46 -14.11
N CYS A 340 -3.99 -13.39 -13.18
CA CYS A 340 -3.91 -14.81 -13.49
C CYS A 340 -5.14 -15.35 -14.22
N GLY A 341 -6.27 -14.62 -14.20
CA GLY A 341 -7.55 -15.08 -14.73
C GLY A 341 -8.14 -16.22 -13.88
N ILE A 342 -8.05 -16.09 -12.56
CA ILE A 342 -8.53 -17.07 -11.58
C ILE A 342 -9.90 -16.64 -11.07
N GLY A 343 -10.95 -17.39 -11.43
CA GLY A 343 -12.31 -17.20 -10.96
C GLY A 343 -12.87 -18.37 -10.14
N THR A 344 -14.20 -18.48 -10.13
CA THR A 344 -14.94 -19.50 -9.38
C THR A 344 -14.73 -20.93 -9.91
N GLU A 345 -14.17 -21.08 -11.11
CA GLU A 345 -13.72 -22.35 -11.65
C GLU A 345 -12.50 -22.92 -10.89
N PHE A 346 -11.73 -22.06 -10.20
CA PHE A 346 -10.57 -22.46 -9.39
C PHE A 346 -10.80 -22.29 -7.89
N LEU A 347 -11.46 -21.23 -7.44
CA LEU A 347 -11.66 -20.97 -6.02
C LEU A 347 -13.15 -20.92 -5.70
N ASP A 348 -13.60 -21.82 -4.81
CA ASP A 348 -15.02 -21.97 -4.53
C ASP A 348 -15.58 -20.73 -3.78
N PHE A 349 -14.76 -20.17 -2.87
CA PHE A 349 -14.98 -18.90 -2.19
C PHE A 349 -13.67 -18.38 -1.58
N ILE A 350 -13.68 -17.12 -1.14
CA ILE A 350 -12.66 -16.52 -0.29
C ILE A 350 -13.22 -16.36 1.12
N VAL A 351 -12.42 -16.58 2.16
CA VAL A 351 -12.79 -16.14 3.51
C VAL A 351 -12.02 -14.90 3.93
N ASP A 352 -12.66 -14.01 4.68
CA ASP A 352 -12.01 -12.83 5.26
C ASP A 352 -12.58 -12.53 6.64
N LYS A 353 -11.72 -12.06 7.57
CA LYS A 353 -12.12 -11.70 8.93
C LYS A 353 -12.93 -10.41 8.99
N ASN A 354 -12.73 -9.49 8.04
CA ASN A 354 -13.40 -8.20 8.03
C ASN A 354 -14.89 -8.38 7.66
N PRO A 355 -15.83 -8.14 8.59
CA PRO A 355 -17.25 -8.33 8.32
C PRO A 355 -17.78 -7.43 7.20
N TYR A 356 -17.15 -6.27 6.96
CA TYR A 356 -17.52 -5.36 5.86
C TYR A 356 -17.31 -5.97 4.47
N LYS A 357 -16.41 -6.95 4.34
CA LYS A 357 -16.16 -7.66 3.08
C LYS A 357 -16.99 -8.94 2.94
N GLN A 358 -17.58 -9.43 4.03
CA GLN A 358 -18.35 -10.68 3.97
C GLN A 358 -19.68 -10.45 3.27
N ASN A 359 -20.19 -11.48 2.59
CA ASN A 359 -21.40 -11.42 1.76
C ASN A 359 -21.30 -10.46 0.57
N THR A 360 -20.08 -10.18 0.10
CA THR A 360 -19.82 -9.50 -1.17
C THR A 360 -19.17 -10.47 -2.16
N LEU A 361 -18.91 -9.99 -3.38
CA LEU A 361 -18.08 -10.66 -4.37
C LEU A 361 -16.79 -9.87 -4.59
N LEU A 362 -15.71 -10.58 -4.91
CA LEU A 362 -14.45 -9.94 -5.29
C LEU A 362 -14.61 -9.13 -6.59
N PRO A 363 -13.91 -7.99 -6.71
CA PRO A 363 -13.86 -7.24 -7.95
C PRO A 363 -13.20 -8.06 -9.07
N GLY A 364 -13.87 -8.17 -10.20
CA GLY A 364 -13.42 -8.86 -11.40
C GLY A 364 -13.73 -10.34 -11.37
N SER A 365 -13.05 -11.10 -10.50
CA SER A 365 -13.20 -12.57 -10.42
C SER A 365 -14.57 -13.03 -9.90
N ARG A 366 -15.31 -12.14 -9.21
CA ARG A 366 -16.63 -12.39 -8.62
C ARG A 366 -16.71 -13.59 -7.69
N ILE A 367 -15.57 -14.02 -7.14
CA ILE A 367 -15.54 -15.08 -6.14
C ILE A 367 -16.22 -14.56 -4.86
N PRO A 368 -17.16 -15.30 -4.26
CA PRO A 368 -17.86 -14.87 -3.05
C PRO A 368 -16.92 -14.78 -1.84
N VAL A 369 -17.14 -13.77 -1.00
CA VAL A 369 -16.39 -13.56 0.25
C VAL A 369 -17.25 -13.97 1.44
N LEU A 370 -16.76 -14.91 2.25
CA LEU A 370 -17.45 -15.53 3.38
C LEU A 370 -16.66 -15.39 4.68
N ALA A 371 -17.25 -15.86 5.78
CA ALA A 371 -16.57 -15.90 7.08
C ALA A 371 -15.57 -17.06 7.17
N PRO A 372 -14.49 -16.95 7.97
CA PRO A 372 -13.48 -18.02 8.13
C PRO A 372 -14.04 -19.38 8.54
N SER A 373 -15.16 -19.41 9.28
CA SER A 373 -15.85 -20.64 9.69
C SER A 373 -16.33 -21.52 8.53
N GLU A 374 -16.45 -20.98 7.32
CA GLU A 374 -16.88 -21.77 6.16
C GLU A 374 -15.82 -22.78 5.70
N ILE A 375 -14.53 -22.55 5.99
CA ILE A 375 -13.44 -23.48 5.62
C ILE A 375 -13.66 -24.87 6.24
N GLU A 376 -14.03 -24.93 7.52
CA GLU A 376 -14.22 -26.19 8.25
C GLU A 376 -15.44 -26.97 7.74
N LYS A 377 -16.49 -26.27 7.30
CA LYS A 377 -17.71 -26.89 6.78
C LYS A 377 -17.45 -27.65 5.49
N VAL A 378 -16.63 -27.09 4.61
CA VAL A 378 -16.29 -27.70 3.32
C VAL A 378 -15.07 -28.63 3.39
N LYS A 379 -14.31 -28.57 4.48
CA LYS A 379 -13.04 -29.30 4.67
C LYS A 379 -12.12 -29.15 3.45
N ALA A 380 -11.82 -27.89 3.09
CA ALA A 380 -11.04 -27.57 1.90
C ALA A 380 -9.70 -28.33 1.87
N ASP A 381 -9.33 -28.89 0.72
CA ASP A 381 -8.05 -29.57 0.54
C ASP A 381 -6.89 -28.56 0.50
N TYR A 382 -7.13 -27.40 -0.11
CA TYR A 382 -6.15 -26.33 -0.26
C TYR A 382 -6.73 -24.96 0.09
N VAL A 383 -5.95 -24.16 0.81
CA VAL A 383 -6.25 -22.76 1.15
C VAL A 383 -5.19 -21.86 0.51
N LEU A 384 -5.56 -21.11 -0.53
CA LEU A 384 -4.69 -20.11 -1.15
C LEU A 384 -4.62 -18.84 -0.29
N ILE A 385 -3.46 -18.58 0.30
CA ILE A 385 -3.22 -17.37 1.10
C ILE A 385 -2.95 -16.20 0.15
N LEU A 386 -3.93 -15.31 0.01
CA LEU A 386 -3.82 -14.11 -0.82
C LEU A 386 -2.99 -13.00 -0.13
N PRO A 387 -3.14 -12.72 1.18
CA PRO A 387 -2.24 -11.82 1.89
C PRO A 387 -1.02 -12.57 2.40
N TRP A 388 -0.13 -12.97 1.47
CA TRP A 388 1.08 -13.72 1.77
C TRP A 388 2.01 -13.05 2.80
N ASN A 389 1.92 -11.73 2.97
CA ASN A 389 2.67 -11.00 4.01
C ASN A 389 2.16 -11.30 5.44
N LEU A 390 1.07 -12.05 5.59
CA LEU A 390 0.50 -12.53 6.85
C LEU A 390 0.51 -14.07 6.93
N THR A 391 1.32 -14.74 6.09
CA THR A 391 1.33 -16.22 6.00
C THR A 391 1.46 -16.89 7.36
N ASP A 392 2.43 -16.48 8.17
CA ASP A 392 2.70 -17.13 9.47
C ASP A 392 1.49 -17.00 10.42
N GLU A 393 0.90 -15.80 10.53
CA GLU A 393 -0.30 -15.53 11.32
C GLU A 393 -1.48 -16.39 10.84
N ILE A 394 -1.71 -16.44 9.52
CA ILE A 394 -2.83 -17.17 8.93
C ILE A 394 -2.67 -18.69 9.10
N VAL A 395 -1.45 -19.21 8.93
CA VAL A 395 -1.14 -20.64 9.11
C VAL A 395 -1.35 -21.05 10.57
N GLU A 396 -0.98 -20.20 11.53
CA GLU A 396 -1.22 -20.45 12.95
C GLU A 396 -2.72 -20.44 13.27
N GLU A 397 -3.45 -19.43 12.80
CA GLU A 397 -4.88 -19.29 13.07
C GLU A 397 -5.73 -20.38 12.42
N MET A 398 -5.37 -20.80 11.21
CA MET A 398 -6.06 -21.86 10.46
C MET A 398 -5.40 -23.23 10.64
N ALA A 399 -4.69 -23.45 11.74
CA ALA A 399 -4.03 -24.73 12.01
C ALA A 399 -4.99 -25.93 12.00
N CYS A 400 -6.28 -25.72 12.28
CA CYS A 400 -7.32 -26.74 12.27
C CYS A 400 -7.43 -27.49 10.92
N ILE A 401 -7.06 -26.86 9.79
CA ILE A 401 -7.15 -27.53 8.48
C ILE A 401 -6.27 -28.77 8.36
N ARG A 402 -5.21 -28.86 9.19
CA ARG A 402 -4.32 -30.02 9.22
C ARG A 402 -5.05 -31.28 9.72
N GLU A 403 -6.13 -31.14 10.49
CA GLU A 403 -6.89 -32.27 11.05
C GLU A 403 -7.53 -33.16 9.97
N TRP A 404 -7.86 -32.59 8.81
CA TRP A 404 -8.37 -33.33 7.65
C TRP A 404 -7.37 -33.42 6.50
N GLY A 405 -6.10 -33.04 6.75
CA GLY A 405 -5.03 -33.08 5.75
C GLY A 405 -5.02 -31.92 4.75
N GLY A 406 -5.71 -30.82 5.06
CA GLY A 406 -5.68 -29.59 4.28
C GLY A 406 -4.29 -28.94 4.27
N LYS A 407 -3.98 -28.22 3.20
CA LYS A 407 -2.68 -27.56 2.97
C LYS A 407 -2.86 -26.10 2.59
N PHE A 408 -1.81 -25.31 2.76
CA PHE A 408 -1.82 -23.92 2.30
C PHE A 408 -1.08 -23.77 0.98
N ILE A 409 -1.52 -22.84 0.14
CA ILE A 409 -0.79 -22.40 -1.07
C ILE A 409 -0.38 -20.95 -0.85
N VAL A 410 0.89 -20.63 -1.13
CA VAL A 410 1.41 -19.26 -1.17
C VAL A 410 1.99 -19.02 -2.56
N SER A 411 1.67 -17.88 -3.19
CA SER A 411 2.07 -17.58 -4.57
C SER A 411 3.32 -16.71 -4.69
N ILE A 412 3.59 -15.85 -3.70
CA ILE A 412 4.70 -14.88 -3.68
C ILE A 412 5.68 -15.26 -2.56
N PRO A 413 7.01 -15.26 -2.79
CA PRO A 413 7.72 -14.91 -4.03
C PRO A 413 7.79 -16.04 -5.07
N SER A 414 7.24 -17.20 -4.73
CA SER A 414 7.19 -18.38 -5.60
C SER A 414 6.08 -19.29 -5.10
N VAL A 415 5.47 -20.05 -6.01
CA VAL A 415 4.37 -20.95 -5.67
C VAL A 415 4.86 -22.09 -4.80
N LYS A 416 4.28 -22.22 -3.60
CA LYS A 416 4.63 -23.25 -2.61
C LYS A 416 3.37 -23.81 -1.96
N VAL A 417 3.43 -25.10 -1.63
CA VAL A 417 2.46 -25.78 -0.79
C VAL A 417 3.09 -26.01 0.60
N LEU A 418 2.41 -25.59 1.67
CA LEU A 418 2.87 -25.69 3.06
C LEU A 418 2.15 -26.77 3.86
#